data_AF-V2YF98-F1
#
_entry.id   AF-V2YF98-F1
#
_cell.length_a   1.000
_cell.length_b   1.000
_cell.length_c   1.000
_cell.angle_alpha   90.00
_cell.angle_beta   90.00
_cell.angle_gamma   90.00
#
_symmetry.space_group_name_H-M   'P 1'
#
loop_
_entity.id
_entity.type
_entity.pdbx_description
1 polymer ?
#
loop_
_entity_poly.entity_id
_entity_poly.type
_entity_poly.pdbx_seq_one_letter_code
_entity_poly.pdbx_strand_id
1 'polypeptide(L)' 'MAEILGIKERSYQCYEYRERYPDVPGLVTIADFFDVSLDYLMGRSDVRERQ' A
#
# COMPACT_ATOMS: atom_id res chain seq x y z
N MET A 1 4.29 10.08 -0.58
CA MET A 1 4.00 8.64 -0.81
C MET A 1 4.41 8.16 -2.19
N ALA A 2 4.15 8.92 -3.27
CA ALA A 2 4.54 8.49 -4.62
C ALA A 2 6.04 8.17 -4.75
N GLU A 3 6.92 9.06 -4.26
CA GLU A 3 8.38 8.83 -4.28
C GLU A 3 8.83 7.64 -3.42
N ILE A 4 8.20 7.45 -2.26
CA ILE A 4 8.47 6.33 -1.32
C ILE A 4 8.09 4.99 -1.95
N LEU A 5 7.02 4.98 -2.73
CA LEU A 5 6.53 3.80 -3.45
C LEU A 5 7.20 3.62 -4.81
N GLY A 6 8.10 4.52 -5.21
CA GLY A 6 8.72 4.53 -6.53
C GLY A 6 7.72 4.69 -7.69
N ILE A 7 6.52 5.21 -7.41
CA ILE A 7 5.47 5.42 -8.40
C ILE A 7 5.38 6.89 -8.81
N LYS A 8 4.90 7.13 -10.04
CA LYS A 8 4.59 8.50 -10.47
C LYS A 8 3.44 9.06 -9.63
N GLU A 9 3.47 10.36 -9.33
CA GLU A 9 2.40 11.06 -8.59
C GLU A 9 1.01 10.82 -9.19
N ARG A 10 0.94 10.72 -10.53
CA ARG A 10 -0.30 10.38 -11.23
C ARG A 10 -0.83 8.98 -10.86
N SER A 11 0.04 7.99 -10.69
CA SER A 11 -0.37 6.66 -10.21
C SER A 11 -0.87 6.72 -8.78
N TYR A 12 -0.26 7.55 -7.93
CA TYR A 12 -0.75 7.77 -6.56
C TYR A 12 -2.14 8.42 -6.55
N GLN A 13 -2.36 9.45 -7.37
CA GLN A 13 -3.69 10.05 -7.53
C GLN A 13 -4.72 9.02 -8.00
N CYS A 14 -4.39 8.16 -8.96
CA CYS A 14 -5.29 7.08 -9.37
C CYS A 14 -5.65 6.12 -8.22
N TYR A 15 -4.77 5.92 -7.24
CA TYR A 15 -5.07 5.11 -6.06
C TYR A 15 -6.07 5.83 -5.13
N GLU A 16 -5.91 7.13 -4.95
CA GLU A 16 -6.86 7.96 -4.18
C GLU A 16 -8.24 8.00 -4.84
N TYR A 17 -8.30 8.07 -6.18
CA TYR A 17 -9.54 8.00 -6.95
C TYR A 17 -10.13 6.59 -7.07
N ARG A 18 -9.52 5.56 -6.45
CA ARG A 18 -9.89 4.14 -6.62
C ARG A 18 -9.92 3.66 -8.07
N GLU A 19 -9.26 4.37 -8.95
CA GLU A 19 -9.22 4.11 -10.38
C GLU A 19 -8.17 3.03 -10.72
N ARG A 20 -7.16 2.89 -9.86
CA ARG A 20 -6.12 1.87 -9.95
C ARG A 20 -5.74 1.38 -8.56
N TYR A 21 -5.21 0.16 -8.48
CA TYR A 21 -4.62 -0.39 -7.26
C TYR A 21 -3.13 -0.67 -7.47
N PRO A 22 -2.31 -0.64 -6.40
CA PRO A 22 -0.93 -1.09 -6.47
C PRO A 22 -0.87 -2.58 -6.81
N ASP A 23 0.10 -2.97 -7.62
CA ASP A 23 0.44 -4.38 -7.84
C ASP A 23 0.94 -5.03 -6.54
N VAL A 24 0.95 -6.36 -6.48
CA VAL A 24 1.44 -7.14 -5.31
C VAL A 24 2.76 -6.61 -4.73
N PRO A 25 3.83 -6.36 -5.51
CA PRO A 25 5.06 -5.80 -4.96
C PRO A 25 4.88 -4.38 -4.38
N GLY A 26 4.02 -3.54 -4.98
CA GLY A 26 3.71 -2.22 -4.44
C GLY A 26 2.98 -2.30 -3.10
N LEU A 27 2.07 -3.27 -2.95
CA LEU A 27 1.39 -3.52 -1.67
C LEU A 27 2.37 -3.99 -0.59
N VAL A 28 3.33 -4.85 -0.95
CA VAL A 28 4.42 -5.25 -0.04
C VAL A 28 5.23 -4.04 0.39
N THR A 29 5.61 -3.15 -0.53
CA THR A 29 6.36 -1.92 -0.21
C THR A 29 5.56 -0.99 0.71
N ILE A 30 4.24 -0.84 0.48
CA ILE A 30 3.38 -0.05 1.37
C ILE A 30 3.36 -0.69 2.77
N ALA A 31 3.14 -1.99 2.85
CA ALA A 31 3.08 -2.72 4.12
C ALA A 31 4.42 -2.62 4.89
N ASP A 32 5.55 -2.74 4.19
CA ASP A 32 6.89 -2.59 4.74
C ASP A 32 7.16 -1.15 5.22
N PHE A 33 6.76 -0.15 4.43
CA PHE A 33 6.93 1.26 4.78
C PHE A 33 6.17 1.68 6.05
N PHE A 34 4.94 1.17 6.21
CA PHE A 34 4.11 1.47 7.39
C PHE A 34 4.38 0.54 8.58
N ASP A 35 5.29 -0.42 8.41
CA ASP A 35 5.57 -1.51 9.36
C ASP A 35 4.28 -2.22 9.80
N VAL A 36 3.47 -2.62 8.83
CA VAL A 36 2.21 -3.33 9.04
C VAL A 36 2.14 -4.62 8.23
N SER A 37 1.23 -5.50 8.62
CA SER A 37 0.89 -6.70 7.84
C SER A 37 0.09 -6.35 6.58
N LEU A 38 0.28 -7.12 5.51
CA LEU A 38 -0.52 -7.02 4.28
C LEU A 38 -2.03 -7.22 4.56
N ASP A 39 -2.36 -8.13 5.47
CA ASP A 39 -3.74 -8.34 5.92
C ASP A 39 -4.33 -7.13 6.64
N TYR A 40 -3.51 -6.37 7.39
CA TYR A 40 -3.92 -5.11 8.00
C TYR A 40 -4.13 -4.03 6.94
N LEU A 41 -3.20 -3.90 5.99
CA LEU A 41 -3.30 -2.95 4.88
C LEU A 41 -4.56 -3.18 4.02
N MET A 42 -4.94 -4.44 3.83
CA MET A 42 -6.14 -4.84 3.08
C MET A 42 -7.43 -4.77 3.90
N GLY A 43 -7.35 -4.43 5.19
CA GLY A 43 -8.51 -4.43 6.10
C GLY A 43 -9.09 -5.82 6.37
N ARG A 44 -8.30 -6.88 6.15
CA ARG A 44 -8.67 -8.28 6.47
C ARG A 44 -8.45 -8.62 7.94
N SER A 45 -7.57 -7.88 8.62
CA SER A 45 -7.28 -8.03 10.03
C SER A 45 -7.17 -6.67 10.69
N ASP A 46 -7.70 -6.54 11.91
CA ASP A 46 -7.50 -5.34 12.74
C ASP A 46 -6.15 -5.36 13.47
N VAL A 47 -5.44 -6.50 13.40
CA VAL A 47 -4.14 -6.69 14.04
C VAL A 47 -3.04 -6.08 13.17
N ARG A 48 -2.42 -5.02 13.68
CA ARG A 48 -1.36 -4.27 13.00
C ARG A 48 -0.01 -5.01 12.96
N GLU A 49 0.20 -5.97 13.85
CA GLU A 49 1.47 -6.67 14.04
C GLU A 49 1.80 -7.62 12.88
N ARG A 50 3.05 -7.57 12.39
CA ARG A 50 3.65 -8.66 11.59
C ARG A 50 3.96 -9.82 12.51
N GLN A 51 3.25 -10.93 12.34
CA GLN A 51 3.62 -12.23 12.92
C GLN A 51 4.55 -12.97 11.96
#